data_AF-A0A1X0NX91-F1
#
_entry.id   AF-A0A1X0NX91-F1
#
_cell.length_a   1.000
_cell.length_b   1.000
_cell.length_c   1.000
_cell.angle_alpha   90.00
_cell.angle_beta   90.00
_cell.angle_gamma   90.00
#
_symmetry.space_group_name_H-M   'P 1'
#
loop_
_entity.id
_entity.type
_entity.pdbx_description
1 polymer ?
#
loop_
_entity_poly.entity_id
_entity_poly.type
_entity_poly.pdbx_seq_one_letter_code
_entity_poly.pdbx_strand_id
1 'polypeptide(L)'
;MMRRVYSRVAGLCAVPYSRNVHFPITPPPIEIEYLDEDPLEFAVRTEARKWGFDDMGYMRELAFVRINNNPTVGQFRTMTAEERRNLFWGSDRQDFFRHLTFTLTGTPEHLYHRGW
;
A
#
# COMPACT_ATOMS: atom_id res chain seq x y z
N MET A 1 23.57 11.31 58.57
CA MET A 1 22.70 11.76 57.47
C MET A 1 23.16 11.12 56.16
N MET A 2 22.37 10.18 55.63
CA MET A 2 22.69 9.39 54.43
C MET A 2 22.69 10.24 53.16
N ARG A 3 23.79 10.20 52.38
CA ARG A 3 23.82 10.75 51.02
C ARG A 3 23.20 9.74 50.05
N ARG A 4 22.04 10.06 49.47
CA ARG A 4 21.46 9.29 48.35
C ARG A 4 22.27 9.55 47.09
N VAL A 5 22.92 8.51 46.57
CA VAL A 5 23.53 8.52 45.24
C VAL A 5 22.46 8.03 44.26
N TYR A 6 22.04 8.89 43.35
CA TYR A 6 21.11 8.54 42.28
C TYR A 6 21.91 7.98 41.10
N SER A 7 21.73 6.70 40.78
CA SER A 7 22.26 6.11 39.55
C SER A 7 21.55 6.73 38.35
N ARG A 8 22.28 7.53 37.57
CA ARG A 8 21.86 7.97 36.25
C ARG A 8 21.86 6.76 35.32
N VAL A 9 20.69 6.15 35.11
CA VAL A 9 20.50 5.17 34.04
C VAL A 9 20.64 5.92 32.73
N ALA A 10 21.79 5.77 32.09
CA ALA A 10 22.06 6.32 30.77
C ALA A 10 21.05 5.72 29.78
N GLY A 11 20.29 6.57 29.11
CA GLY A 11 19.38 6.18 28.05
C GLY A 11 20.17 5.50 26.95
N LEU A 12 19.92 4.20 26.76
CA LEU A 12 20.35 3.47 25.57
C LEU A 12 19.71 4.17 24.37
N CYS A 13 20.52 4.93 23.64
CA CYS A 13 20.15 5.46 22.34
C CYS A 13 19.63 4.28 21.51
N ALA A 14 18.36 4.34 21.13
CA ALA A 14 17.76 3.40 20.21
C ALA A 14 18.62 3.40 18.94
N VAL A 15 19.31 2.29 18.70
CA VAL A 15 20.04 2.06 17.46
C VAL A 15 18.97 2.09 16.37
N PRO A 16 19.06 2.93 15.32
CA PRO A 16 18.14 2.85 14.21
C PRO A 16 18.32 1.47 13.60
N TYR A 17 17.31 0.62 13.76
CA TYR A 17 17.24 -0.67 13.11
C TYR A 17 17.10 -0.41 11.61
N SER A 18 18.23 -0.32 10.91
CA SER A 18 18.26 -0.33 9.46
C SER A 18 17.82 -1.73 9.03
N ARG A 19 16.52 -1.90 8.77
CA ARG A 19 16.07 -3.02 7.94
C ARG A 19 16.89 -2.94 6.66
N ASN A 20 17.78 -3.91 6.46
CA ASN A 20 18.40 -4.14 5.16
C ASN A 20 17.29 -4.60 4.23
N VAL A 21 16.58 -3.65 3.64
CA VAL A 21 15.60 -3.92 2.61
C VAL A 21 16.40 -4.30 1.37
N HIS A 22 16.18 -5.50 0.84
CA HIS A 22 16.86 -5.99 -0.37
C HIS A 22 16.60 -5.13 -1.61
N PHE A 23 15.69 -4.16 -1.52
CA PHE A 23 15.32 -3.24 -2.59
C PHE A 23 15.45 -1.79 -2.10
N PRO A 24 15.95 -0.87 -2.94
CA PRO A 24 16.08 0.53 -2.56
C PRO A 24 14.69 1.13 -2.24
N ILE A 25 14.61 1.83 -1.11
CA ILE A 25 13.40 2.55 -0.63
C ILE A 25 13.14 3.81 -1.49
N THR A 26 14.07 4.17 -2.37
CA THR A 26 13.88 5.31 -3.27
C THR A 26 12.75 5.00 -4.25
N PRO A 27 11.72 5.85 -4.34
CA PRO A 27 10.68 5.68 -5.35
C PRO A 27 11.34 5.64 -6.74
N PRO A 28 10.78 4.87 -7.68
CA PRO A 28 11.29 4.84 -9.04
C PRO A 28 11.36 6.28 -9.59
N PRO A 29 12.49 6.69 -10.21
CA PRO A 29 12.72 8.07 -10.63
C PRO A 29 11.81 8.55 -11.78
N ILE A 30 10.93 7.67 -12.29
CA ILE A 30 10.03 7.94 -13.40
C ILE A 30 8.60 7.86 -12.86
N GLU A 31 7.84 8.94 -13.04
CA GLU A 31 6.39 8.93 -12.84
C GLU A 31 5.77 8.03 -13.92
N ILE A 32 5.05 7.00 -13.48
CA ILE A 32 4.45 5.99 -14.36
C ILE A 32 3.03 6.45 -14.66
N GLU A 33 2.77 6.76 -15.93
CA GLU A 33 1.42 6.96 -16.45
C GLU A 33 0.81 5.61 -16.81
N TYR A 34 -0.35 5.29 -16.24
CA TYR A 34 -1.07 4.06 -16.51
C TYR A 34 -2.00 4.21 -17.71
N LEU A 35 -1.78 3.40 -18.74
CA LEU A 35 -2.59 3.33 -19.94
C LEU A 35 -3.86 2.52 -19.68
N ASP A 36 -4.92 2.78 -20.43
CA ASP A 36 -6.20 2.06 -20.28
C ASP A 36 -6.09 0.56 -20.63
N GLU A 37 -5.10 0.21 -21.45
CA GLU A 37 -4.80 -1.15 -21.90
C GLU A 37 -3.96 -1.93 -20.87
N ASP A 38 -3.34 -1.22 -19.90
CA ASP A 38 -2.49 -1.86 -18.91
C ASP A 38 -3.32 -2.79 -18.01
N PRO A 39 -2.82 -3.99 -17.67
CA PRO A 39 -3.46 -4.84 -16.68
C PRO A 39 -3.48 -4.16 -15.31
N LEU A 40 -4.61 -4.23 -14.58
CA LEU A 40 -4.71 -3.67 -13.24
C LEU A 40 -3.67 -4.27 -12.29
N GLU A 41 -3.33 -5.55 -12.47
CA GLU A 41 -2.26 -6.20 -11.71
C GLU A 41 -0.92 -5.46 -11.83
N PHE A 42 -0.60 -4.92 -13.02
CA PHE A 42 0.63 -4.16 -13.23
C PHE A 42 0.63 -2.87 -12.42
N ALA A 43 -0.50 -2.15 -12.40
CA ALA A 43 -0.66 -0.95 -11.60
C ALA A 43 -0.56 -1.25 -10.09
N VAL A 44 -1.30 -2.26 -9.62
CA VAL A 44 -1.28 -2.66 -8.20
C VAL A 44 0.12 -3.11 -7.77
N ARG A 45 0.82 -3.88 -8.60
CA ARG A 45 2.20 -4.29 -8.35
C ARG A 45 3.14 -3.10 -8.19
N THR A 46 3.01 -2.15 -9.10
CA THR A 46 3.88 -0.97 -9.15
C THR A 46 3.65 -0.08 -7.94
N GLU A 47 2.39 0.20 -7.61
CA GLU A 47 2.04 1.01 -6.44
C GLU A 47 2.38 0.31 -5.11
N ALA A 48 2.12 -1.00 -4.99
CA ALA A 48 2.47 -1.75 -3.78
C ALA A 48 3.98 -1.75 -3.51
N ARG A 49 4.81 -1.82 -4.57
CA ARG A 49 6.27 -1.68 -4.46
C ARG A 49 6.68 -0.27 -4.04
N LYS A 50 6.09 0.78 -4.62
CA LYS A 50 6.33 2.17 -4.20
C LYS A 50 6.01 2.39 -2.72
N TRP A 51 4.96 1.73 -2.24
CA TRP A 51 4.54 1.76 -0.84
C TRP A 51 5.36 0.87 0.11
N GLY A 52 6.29 0.07 -0.39
CA GLY A 52 7.15 -0.77 0.43
C GLY A 52 6.42 -1.94 1.09
N PHE A 53 5.48 -2.57 0.38
CA PHE A 53 4.83 -3.79 0.86
C PHE A 53 5.86 -4.89 1.09
N ASP A 54 5.67 -5.68 2.14
CA ASP A 54 6.39 -6.94 2.30
C ASP A 54 5.87 -7.98 1.31
N ASP A 55 6.62 -9.06 1.09
CA ASP A 55 6.30 -10.05 0.07
C ASP A 55 4.90 -10.67 0.27
N MET A 56 4.48 -10.86 1.53
CA MET A 56 3.19 -11.45 1.87
C MET A 56 2.02 -10.49 1.63
N GLY A 57 2.14 -9.22 2.06
CA GLY A 57 1.14 -8.19 1.78
C GLY A 57 1.03 -7.92 0.28
N TYR A 58 2.16 -7.87 -0.41
CA TYR A 58 2.23 -7.74 -1.86
C TYR A 58 1.49 -8.87 -2.59
N MET A 59 1.77 -10.12 -2.23
CA MET A 59 1.10 -11.28 -2.84
C MET A 59 -0.41 -11.31 -2.57
N ARG A 60 -0.84 -10.86 -1.38
CA ARG A 60 -2.26 -10.77 -1.03
C ARG A 60 -3.01 -9.77 -1.92
N GLU A 61 -2.49 -8.56 -2.06
CA GLU A 61 -3.16 -7.53 -2.87
C GLU A 61 -3.24 -7.91 -4.36
N LEU A 62 -2.21 -8.57 -4.89
CA LEU A 62 -2.25 -9.08 -6.26
C LEU A 62 -3.27 -10.20 -6.45
N ALA A 63 -3.49 -11.03 -5.43
CA ALA A 63 -4.46 -12.12 -5.52
C ALA A 63 -5.88 -11.59 -5.74
N PHE A 64 -6.25 -10.48 -5.11
CA PHE A 64 -7.57 -9.86 -5.26
C PHE A 64 -7.87 -9.44 -6.71
N VAL A 65 -6.88 -8.89 -7.41
CA VAL A 65 -7.02 -8.53 -8.82
C VAL A 65 -7.07 -9.78 -9.71
N ARG A 66 -6.22 -10.77 -9.42
CA ARG A 66 -6.13 -12.01 -10.22
C ARG A 66 -7.37 -12.90 -10.12
N ILE A 67 -7.99 -12.99 -8.94
CA ILE A 67 -9.23 -13.76 -8.73
C ILE A 67 -10.37 -13.20 -9.59
N ASN A 68 -10.36 -11.89 -9.85
CA ASN A 68 -11.39 -11.20 -10.60
C ASN A 68 -11.03 -11.00 -12.08
N ASN A 69 -10.35 -11.99 -12.69
CA ASN A 69 -9.95 -11.98 -14.11
C ASN A 69 -9.04 -10.82 -14.54
N ASN A 70 -8.38 -10.12 -13.60
CA ASN A 70 -7.41 -9.06 -13.87
C ASN A 70 -7.88 -8.05 -14.93
N PRO A 71 -8.85 -7.17 -14.59
CA PRO A 71 -9.34 -6.16 -15.51
C PRO A 71 -8.22 -5.21 -15.94
N THR A 72 -8.41 -4.48 -17.03
CA THR A 72 -7.47 -3.41 -17.38
C THR A 72 -7.69 -2.16 -16.51
N VAL A 73 -6.72 -1.25 -16.49
CA VAL A 73 -6.84 0.05 -15.81
C VAL A 73 -8.00 0.86 -16.38
N GLY A 74 -8.23 0.81 -17.70
CA GLY A 74 -9.37 1.46 -18.35
C GLY A 74 -10.70 0.91 -17.85
N GLN A 75 -10.82 -0.43 -17.77
CA GLN A 75 -12.00 -1.07 -17.19
C GLN A 75 -12.20 -0.66 -15.73
N PHE A 76 -11.12 -0.64 -14.93
CA PHE A 76 -11.16 -0.20 -13.54
C PHE A 76 -11.63 1.26 -13.38
N ARG A 77 -11.24 2.17 -14.28
CA ARG A 77 -11.71 3.56 -14.31
C ARG A 77 -13.21 3.65 -14.60
N THR A 78 -13.71 2.81 -15.52
CA THR A 78 -15.14 2.78 -15.89
C THR A 78 -16.05 2.11 -14.87
N MET A 79 -15.50 1.27 -13.99
CA MET A 79 -16.25 0.64 -12.90
C MET A 79 -16.89 1.69 -11.98
N THR A 80 -17.97 1.31 -11.34
CA THR A 80 -18.50 2.04 -10.19
C THR A 80 -17.58 1.85 -8.99
N ALA A 81 -17.66 2.78 -8.02
CA ALA A 81 -16.91 2.65 -6.77
C ALA A 81 -17.24 1.35 -6.01
N GLU A 82 -18.46 0.81 -6.19
CA GLU A 82 -18.86 -0.45 -5.56
C GLU A 82 -18.19 -1.66 -6.21
N GLU A 83 -18.17 -1.72 -7.54
CA GLU A 83 -17.45 -2.76 -8.26
C GLU A 83 -15.96 -2.74 -7.94
N ARG A 84 -15.34 -1.54 -7.89
CA ARG A 84 -13.95 -1.39 -7.46
C ARG A 84 -13.71 -1.90 -6.04
N ARG A 85 -14.59 -1.59 -5.09
CA ARG A 85 -14.49 -2.12 -3.72
C ARG A 85 -14.61 -3.64 -3.70
N ASN A 86 -15.53 -4.21 -4.47
CA ASN A 86 -15.74 -5.65 -4.52
C ASN A 86 -14.49 -6.40 -5.02
N LEU A 87 -13.69 -5.80 -5.90
CA LEU A 87 -12.39 -6.35 -6.30
C LEU A 87 -11.46 -6.57 -5.10
N PHE A 88 -11.53 -5.70 -4.09
CA PHE A 88 -10.64 -5.67 -2.92
C PHE A 88 -11.37 -6.01 -1.60
N TRP A 89 -12.53 -6.69 -1.67
CA TRP A 89 -13.40 -6.96 -0.52
C TRP A 89 -12.70 -7.58 0.70
N GLY A 90 -11.65 -8.37 0.48
CA GLY A 90 -10.88 -9.03 1.55
C GLY A 90 -9.62 -8.29 1.99
N SER A 91 -9.32 -7.12 1.42
CA SER A 91 -8.13 -6.35 1.79
C SER A 91 -8.34 -5.65 3.14
N ASP A 92 -7.35 -5.78 4.02
CA ASP A 92 -7.23 -5.01 5.26
C ASP A 92 -6.52 -3.67 5.05
N ARG A 93 -6.11 -3.36 3.81
CA ARG A 93 -5.30 -2.19 3.46
C ARG A 93 -6.16 -1.07 2.85
N GLN A 94 -6.99 -0.48 3.69
CA GLN A 94 -7.80 0.70 3.37
C GLN A 94 -6.95 1.90 2.90
N ASP A 95 -5.80 2.08 3.52
CA ASP A 95 -4.82 3.08 3.12
C ASP A 95 -4.41 2.87 1.65
N PHE A 96 -4.09 1.64 1.27
CA PHE A 96 -3.60 1.30 -0.06
C PHE A 96 -4.67 1.41 -1.12
N PHE A 97 -5.86 0.89 -0.84
CA PHE A 97 -6.99 1.05 -1.76
C PHE A 97 -7.31 2.52 -2.03
N ARG A 98 -7.26 3.37 -1.00
CA ARG A 98 -7.47 4.82 -1.15
C ARG A 98 -6.39 5.47 -2.01
N HIS A 99 -5.13 5.06 -1.83
CA HIS A 99 -4.01 5.52 -2.66
C HIS A 99 -4.15 5.07 -4.11
N LEU A 100 -4.48 3.80 -4.33
CA LEU A 100 -4.64 3.21 -5.66
C LEU A 100 -5.78 3.89 -6.44
N THR A 101 -6.93 4.08 -5.81
CA THR A 101 -8.07 4.76 -6.44
C THR A 101 -7.77 6.23 -6.74
N PHE A 102 -7.14 6.95 -5.81
CA PHE A 102 -6.66 8.29 -6.09
C PHE A 102 -5.69 8.33 -7.29
N THR A 103 -4.76 7.38 -7.37
CA THR A 103 -3.77 7.30 -8.45
C THR A 103 -4.40 6.95 -9.80
N LEU A 104 -5.37 6.04 -9.85
CA LEU A 104 -5.92 5.52 -11.10
C LEU A 104 -7.15 6.28 -11.60
N THR A 105 -7.97 6.83 -10.71
CA THR A 105 -9.24 7.49 -11.05
C THR A 105 -9.25 8.98 -10.67
N GLY A 106 -8.22 9.47 -9.97
CA GLY A 106 -8.15 10.85 -9.47
C GLY A 106 -9.01 11.12 -8.23
N THR A 107 -9.81 10.14 -7.79
CA THR A 107 -10.74 10.27 -6.66
C THR A 107 -10.45 9.22 -5.60
N PRO A 108 -10.11 9.61 -4.36
CA PRO A 108 -9.85 8.64 -3.31
C PRO A 108 -11.14 7.94 -2.90
N GLU A 109 -11.12 6.62 -2.83
CA GLU A 109 -12.26 5.81 -2.39
C GLU A 109 -11.95 5.04 -1.10
N HIS A 110 -13.01 4.62 -0.42
CA HIS A 110 -12.93 3.83 0.80
C HIS A 110 -13.39 2.38 0.55
N LEU A 111 -12.72 1.39 1.13
CA LEU A 111 -13.13 -0.03 1.13
C LEU A 111 -14.37 -0.22 2.01
N TYR A 112 -14.39 0.42 3.18
CA TYR A 112 -15.47 0.22 4.14
C TYR A 112 -16.79 0.84 3.68
N HIS A 113 -17.86 0.09 3.92
CA HIS A 113 -19.22 0.56 3.73
C HIS A 113 -19.53 1.62 4.79
N ARG A 114 -20.26 2.68 4.39
CA ARG A 114 -20.73 3.77 5.26
C ARG A 114 -20.99 3.30 6.70
N GLY A 115 -20.27 3.87 7.67
CA GLY A 115 -20.55 3.65 9.10
C GLY A 115 -19.36 3.48 10.05
N TRP A 116 -18.17 4.01 9.74
CA TRP A 116 -17.06 4.17 10.69
C TRP A 116 -16.58 5.62 10.69
#